data_AF-A0A6L5K355-F1
#
_entry.id   AF-A0A6L5K355-F1
#
_cell.length_a   1.000
_cell.length_b   1.000
_cell.length_c   1.000
_cell.angle_alpha   90.00
_cell.angle_beta   90.00
_cell.angle_gamma   90.00
#
_symmetry.space_group_name_H-M   'P 1'
#
loop_
_entity.id
_entity.type
_entity.pdbx_description
1 polymer ?
#
loop_
_entity_poly.entity_id
_entity_poly.type
_entity_poly.pdbx_seq_one_letter_code
_entity_poly.pdbx_strand_id
1 'polypeptide(L)'
;MTEIKTYDLRQVNRFVLEKHHLTDESKINHINQIVEDIGGLHATHPMSPYLSLFVRTRDFKREDLNKALYEERVLGKVRYARKTVYVIPKEW
;
A
#
# COMPACT_ATOMS: atom_id res chain seq x y z
N MET A 1 -11.34 23.79 -27.54
CA MET A 1 -10.72 24.30 -26.30
C MET A 1 -11.07 23.32 -25.19
N THR A 2 -10.09 22.64 -24.61
CA THR A 2 -10.34 21.74 -23.47
C THR A 2 -10.50 22.61 -22.22
N GLU A 3 -11.62 22.43 -21.51
CA GLU A 3 -11.90 23.15 -20.27
C GLU A 3 -10.86 22.77 -19.19
N ILE A 4 -10.16 23.75 -18.62
CA ILE A 4 -9.21 23.52 -17.54
C ILE A 4 -10.02 23.36 -16.25
N LYS A 5 -10.14 22.11 -15.78
CA LYS A 5 -10.67 21.84 -14.43
C LYS A 5 -9.63 22.23 -13.38
N THR A 6 -10.05 23.04 -12.42
CA THR A 6 -9.27 23.39 -11.24
C THR A 6 -9.76 22.58 -10.04
N TYR A 7 -8.83 22.15 -9.18
CA TYR A 7 -9.14 21.39 -7.96
C TYR A 7 -8.50 22.09 -6.77
N ASP A 8 -9.23 22.14 -5.65
CA ASP A 8 -8.67 22.64 -4.39
C ASP A 8 -7.66 21.63 -3.81
N LEU A 9 -6.61 22.13 -3.16
CA LEU A 9 -5.56 21.29 -2.58
C LEU A 9 -6.10 20.32 -1.52
N ARG A 10 -7.11 20.70 -0.74
CA ARG A 10 -7.71 19.81 0.26
C ARG A 10 -8.48 18.68 -0.40
N GLN A 11 -9.12 18.93 -1.54
CA GLN A 11 -9.78 17.89 -2.32
C GLN A 11 -8.76 16.88 -2.85
N VAL A 12 -7.64 17.36 -3.40
CA VAL A 12 -6.56 16.48 -3.88
C VAL A 12 -5.95 15.67 -2.72
N ASN A 13 -5.67 16.31 -1.59
CA ASN A 13 -5.11 15.62 -0.42
C ASN A 13 -6.06 14.56 0.13
N ARG A 14 -7.36 14.87 0.25
CA ARG A 14 -8.38 13.90 0.69
C ARG A 14 -8.40 12.70 -0.24
N PHE A 15 -8.45 12.93 -1.55
CA PHE A 15 -8.46 11.87 -2.55
C PHE A 15 -7.21 10.98 -2.49
N VAL A 16 -6.03 11.56 -2.31
CA VAL A 16 -4.79 10.78 -2.16
C VAL A 16 -4.78 9.96 -0.87
N LEU A 17 -5.23 10.54 0.25
CA LEU A 17 -5.35 9.82 1.52
C LEU A 17 -6.33 8.64 1.42
N GLU A 18 -7.47 8.84 0.77
CA GLU A 18 -8.46 7.80 0.52
C GLU A 18 -7.88 6.67 -0.32
N LYS A 19 -7.27 7.00 -1.48
CA LYS A 19 -6.59 6.02 -2.35
C LYS A 19 -5.49 5.24 -1.65
N HIS A 20 -4.83 5.86 -0.67
CA HIS A 20 -3.74 5.24 0.07
C HIS A 20 -4.21 4.51 1.34
N HIS A 21 -5.52 4.34 1.53
CA HIS A 21 -6.13 3.69 2.69
C HIS A 21 -5.82 4.38 4.04
N LEU A 22 -5.64 5.70 4.04
CA LEU A 22 -5.26 6.47 5.23
C LEU A 22 -6.43 7.21 5.90
N THR A 23 -7.66 7.09 5.38
CA THR A 23 -8.87 7.53 6.08
C THR A 23 -9.57 6.32 6.69
N ASP A 24 -10.37 6.52 7.74
CA ASP A 24 -11.01 5.40 8.43
C ASP A 24 -12.02 4.66 7.53
N GLU A 25 -12.66 5.39 6.62
CA GLU A 25 -13.58 4.84 5.64
C GLU A 25 -12.87 4.00 4.57
N SER A 26 -11.63 4.38 4.20
CA SER A 26 -10.91 3.73 3.10
C SER A 26 -10.03 2.55 3.51
N LYS A 27 -9.77 2.35 4.80
CA LYS A 27 -9.06 1.15 5.30
C LYS A 27 -9.77 -0.13 4.85
N ILE A 28 -9.03 -1.18 4.54
CA ILE A 28 -9.59 -2.51 4.20
C ILE A 28 -8.73 -3.62 4.81
N ASN A 29 -9.23 -4.85 4.91
CA ASN A 29 -8.46 -5.99 5.46
C ASN A 29 -7.89 -6.91 4.34
N HIS A 30 -7.79 -6.39 3.12
CA HIS A 30 -7.21 -7.10 1.97
C HIS A 30 -5.81 -6.55 1.66
N ILE A 31 -4.78 -7.14 2.27
CA ILE A 31 -3.40 -6.65 2.18
C ILE A 31 -2.89 -6.63 0.75
N ASN A 32 -3.15 -7.68 -0.05
CA ASN A 32 -2.72 -7.73 -1.45
C ASN A 32 -3.21 -6.51 -2.25
N GLN A 33 -4.49 -6.17 -2.08
CA GLN A 33 -5.11 -5.02 -2.71
C GLN A 33 -4.49 -3.70 -2.21
N ILE A 34 -4.26 -3.55 -0.89
CA ILE A 34 -3.58 -2.35 -0.36
C ILE A 34 -2.18 -2.18 -0.96
N VAL A 35 -1.41 -3.27 -1.06
CA VAL A 35 -0.06 -3.22 -1.64
C VAL A 35 -0.14 -2.84 -3.12
N GLU A 36 -1.15 -3.34 -3.84
CA GLU A 36 -1.40 -2.99 -5.24
C GLU A 36 -1.75 -1.50 -5.38
N ASP A 37 -2.75 -1.03 -4.64
CA ASP A 37 -3.30 0.32 -4.69
C ASP A 37 -2.25 1.41 -4.39
N ILE A 38 -1.26 1.12 -3.53
CA ILE A 38 -0.22 2.09 -3.14
C ILE A 38 1.13 1.93 -3.87
N GLY A 39 1.23 1.03 -4.85
CA GLY A 39 2.46 0.87 -5.65
C GLY A 39 3.57 0.06 -4.97
N GLY A 40 3.23 -0.80 -4.01
CA GLY A 40 4.19 -1.62 -3.25
C GLY A 40 4.65 -1.00 -1.93
N LEU A 41 5.17 -1.83 -1.03
CA LEU A 41 5.68 -1.42 0.28
C LEU A 41 7.21 -1.30 0.26
N HIS A 42 7.76 -0.14 0.61
CA HIS A 42 9.19 -0.04 0.79
C HIS A 42 9.66 -0.91 1.97
N ALA A 43 10.65 -1.75 1.74
CA ALA A 43 11.02 -2.87 2.61
C ALA A 43 12.53 -3.00 2.88
N THR A 44 13.30 -1.97 2.53
CA THR A 44 14.74 -1.86 2.89
C THR A 44 14.92 -1.97 4.40
N HIS A 45 14.08 -1.27 5.17
CA HIS A 45 13.97 -1.52 6.60
C HIS A 45 12.88 -2.58 6.83
N PRO A 46 13.16 -3.66 7.59
CA PRO A 46 12.25 -4.80 7.72
C PRO A 46 10.91 -4.46 8.39
N MET A 47 10.88 -3.42 9.24
CA MET A 47 9.65 -2.99 9.93
C MET A 47 8.73 -2.11 9.07
N SER A 48 9.25 -1.46 8.02
CA SER A 48 8.48 -0.50 7.23
C SER A 48 7.22 -1.09 6.57
N PRO A 49 7.24 -2.31 5.99
CA PRO A 49 6.05 -2.94 5.43
C PRO A 49 4.95 -3.18 6.48
N TYR A 50 5.32 -3.65 7.66
CA TYR A 50 4.37 -3.90 8.76
C TYR A 50 3.71 -2.62 9.23
N LEU A 51 4.48 -1.56 9.49
CA LEU A 51 3.93 -0.27 9.90
C LEU A 51 3.04 0.33 8.81
N SER A 52 3.45 0.18 7.53
CA SER A 52 2.68 0.66 6.39
C SER A 52 1.30 -0.01 6.30
N LEU A 53 1.21 -1.32 6.55
CA LEU A 53 -0.07 -2.05 6.55
C LEU A 53 -0.87 -1.80 7.82
N PHE A 54 -0.21 -1.66 8.97
CA PHE A 54 -0.86 -1.35 10.25
C PHE A 54 -1.73 -0.09 10.17
N VAL A 55 -1.23 0.98 9.55
CA VAL A 55 -1.99 2.24 9.43
C VAL A 55 -3.05 2.23 8.33
N ARG A 56 -3.08 1.19 7.47
CA ARG A 56 -3.94 1.08 6.27
C ARG A 56 -5.00 0.00 6.33
N THR A 57 -4.94 -0.86 7.33
CA THR A 57 -5.91 -1.93 7.56
C THR A 57 -6.71 -1.63 8.82
N ARG A 58 -7.86 -2.29 9.00
CA ARG A 58 -8.69 -2.12 10.20
C ARG A 58 -8.14 -2.93 11.37
N ASP A 59 -7.74 -4.17 11.11
CA ASP A 59 -7.39 -5.15 12.15
C ASP A 59 -6.07 -5.86 11.84
N PHE A 60 -5.02 -5.10 11.51
CA PHE A 60 -3.73 -5.69 11.12
C PHE A 60 -3.16 -6.62 12.18
N LYS A 61 -2.71 -7.79 11.76
CA LYS A 61 -1.81 -8.65 12.53
C LYS A 61 -0.52 -8.85 11.75
N ARG A 62 0.59 -8.95 12.48
CA ARG A 62 1.91 -9.21 11.89
C ARG A 62 1.91 -10.49 11.04
N GLU A 63 1.17 -11.48 11.48
CA GLU A 63 1.01 -12.78 10.85
C GLU A 63 0.39 -12.67 9.45
N ASP A 64 -0.43 -11.65 9.18
CA ASP A 64 -1.08 -11.48 7.88
C ASP A 64 -0.06 -11.21 6.77
N LEU A 65 0.94 -10.37 7.03
CA LEU A 65 2.03 -10.12 6.06
C LEU A 65 2.96 -11.34 5.92
N ASN A 66 3.24 -12.04 7.02
CA ASN A 66 4.05 -13.27 6.97
C ASN A 66 3.37 -14.34 6.11
N LYS A 67 2.08 -14.55 6.31
CA LYS A 67 1.26 -15.48 5.54
C LYS A 67 1.29 -15.12 4.05
N ALA A 68 1.07 -13.85 3.71
CA ALA A 68 1.08 -13.37 2.33
C ALA A 68 2.45 -13.56 1.63
N LEU A 69 3.56 -13.37 2.36
CA LEU A 69 4.92 -13.52 1.82
C LEU A 69 5.39 -14.97 1.72
N TYR A 70 5.13 -15.79 2.74
CA TYR A 70 5.83 -17.06 2.93
C TYR A 70 4.94 -18.29 2.75
N GLU A 71 3.67 -18.20 3.16
CA GLU A 71 2.71 -19.30 3.07
C GLU A 71 1.95 -19.26 1.74
N GLU A 72 1.20 -18.19 1.50
CA GLU A 72 0.40 -17.99 0.29
C GLU A 72 1.25 -17.57 -0.91
N ARG A 73 2.38 -16.89 -0.64
CA ARG A 73 3.32 -16.39 -1.66
C ARG A 73 2.65 -15.53 -2.72
N VAL A 74 1.66 -14.75 -2.30
CA VAL A 74 0.96 -13.77 -3.15
C VAL A 74 1.70 -12.42 -3.18
N LEU A 75 2.62 -12.19 -2.24
CA LEU A 75 3.54 -11.07 -2.22
C LEU A 75 4.99 -11.56 -2.33
N GLY A 76 5.84 -10.76 -2.97
CA GLY A 76 7.27 -11.03 -3.14
C GLY A 76 8.15 -9.86 -2.69
N LYS A 77 9.32 -10.16 -2.13
CA LYS A 77 10.32 -9.16 -1.74
C LYS A 77 11.40 -9.05 -2.82
N VAL A 78 11.46 -7.93 -3.54
CA VAL A 78 12.34 -7.73 -4.71
C VAL A 78 13.01 -6.36 -4.68
N ARG A 79 14.04 -6.15 -5.51
CA ARG A 79 14.54 -4.80 -5.81
C ARG A 79 13.65 -4.16 -6.88
N TYR A 80 13.14 -2.98 -6.60
CA TYR A 80 12.18 -2.30 -7.49
C TYR A 80 12.57 -0.82 -7.66
N ALA A 81 11.68 0.11 -7.32
CA ALA A 81 11.87 1.54 -7.49
C ALA A 81 13.18 2.02 -6.86
N ARG A 82 13.98 2.77 -7.64
CA ARG A 82 15.27 3.34 -7.20
C ARG A 82 16.26 2.28 -6.67
N LYS A 83 16.16 1.02 -7.13
CA LYS A 83 17.00 -0.12 -6.73
C LYS A 83 16.93 -0.50 -5.24
N THR A 84 15.92 -0.01 -4.51
CA THR A 84 15.71 -0.40 -3.11
C THR A 84 14.76 -1.59 -3.00
N VAL A 85 14.70 -2.19 -1.81
CA VAL A 85 13.90 -3.41 -1.59
C VAL A 85 12.45 -3.03 -1.34
N TYR A 86 11.53 -3.71 -2.00
CA TYR A 86 10.09 -3.54 -1.88
C TYR A 86 9.39 -4.89 -1.67
N VAL A 87 8.22 -4.86 -1.05
CA VAL A 87 7.22 -5.93 -1.13
C VAL A 87 6.18 -5.51 -2.17
N ILE A 88 5.95 -6.35 -3.17
CA ILE A 88 4.98 -6.14 -4.26
C ILE A 88 4.12 -7.40 -4.47
N PRO A 89 2.95 -7.29 -5.11
CA PRO A 89 2.21 -8.45 -5.59
C PRO A 89 3.09 -9.29 -6.50
N LYS A 90 3.00 -10.62 -6.37
CA LYS A 90 3.83 -11.54 -7.13
C LYS A 90 3.56 -11.49 -8.65
N GLU A 91 2.33 -11.18 -9.03
CA GLU A 91 1.88 -11.16 -10.43
C GLU A 91 2.16 -9.81 -11.14
N TRP A 92 2.96 -8.94 -10.52
CA TRP A 92 3.43 -7.68 -11.11
C TRP A 92 4.71 -7.86 -11.95
#